data_AF-A0A536Q9W8-F1
#
_entry.id   AF-A0A536Q9W8-F1
#
_cell.length_a   1.000
_cell.length_b   1.000
_cell.length_c   1.000
_cell.angle_alpha   90.00
_cell.angle_beta   90.00
_cell.angle_gamma   90.00
#
_symmetry.space_group_name_H-M   'P 1'
#
loop_
_entity.id
_entity.type
_entity.pdbx_description
1 polymer ?
#
loop_
_entity_poly.entity_id
_entity_poly.type
_entity_poly.pdbx_seq_one_letter_code
_entity_poly.pdbx_strand_id
1 'polypeptide(L)'
;MKVAHRWVDPFDEMSDEEFDAHVDELFAARQSTVAVSLRMPPDLLGRVKREAGRAGVPYQRFIKGILEAGVTRLERRAPAPKRSRSSSRAREARR
;
A
#
# COMPACT_ATOMS: atom_id res chain seq x y z
N MET A 1 0.16 -15.88 42.04
CA MET A 1 0.31 -17.01 41.08
C MET A 1 0.42 -16.39 39.69
N LYS A 2 1.54 -16.58 38.97
CA LYS A 2 1.71 -16.02 37.63
C LYS A 2 0.94 -16.90 36.65
N VAL A 3 -0.11 -16.35 36.04
CA VAL A 3 -0.85 -17.04 34.97
C VAL A 3 0.03 -16.96 33.72
N ALA A 4 0.55 -18.09 33.27
CA ALA A 4 1.26 -18.16 32.01
C ALA A 4 0.24 -17.95 30.88
N HIS A 5 0.34 -16.85 30.14
CA HIS A 5 -0.40 -16.70 28.89
C HIS A 5 0.21 -17.70 27.90
N ARG A 6 -0.45 -18.85 27.75
CA ARG A 6 -0.13 -19.84 26.72
C ARG A 6 -0.28 -19.13 25.37
N TRP A 7 0.83 -18.95 24.66
CA TRP A 7 0.78 -18.49 23.29
C TRP A 7 0.01 -19.55 22.49
N VAL A 8 -1.07 -19.11 21.84
CA VAL A 8 -1.88 -19.94 20.97
C VAL A 8 -1.33 -19.72 19.57
N ASP A 9 -0.85 -20.78 18.95
CA ASP A 9 -0.43 -20.73 17.56
C ASP A 9 -1.68 -20.53 16.70
N PRO A 10 -1.79 -19.45 15.91
CA PRO A 10 -2.92 -19.26 15.00
C PRO A 10 -3.03 -20.35 13.92
N PHE A 11 -2.03 -21.21 13.77
CA PHE A 11 -2.01 -22.31 12.80
C PHE A 11 -2.18 -23.70 13.44
N ASP A 12 -2.38 -23.80 14.77
CA ASP A 12 -2.49 -25.10 15.50
C ASP A 12 -3.68 -25.97 15.03
N GLU A 13 -4.71 -25.35 14.45
CA GLU A 13 -5.91 -26.04 13.96
C GLU A 13 -5.86 -26.37 12.45
N MET A 14 -4.83 -25.90 11.72
CA MET A 14 -4.69 -26.17 10.29
C MET A 14 -3.93 -27.48 10.08
N SER A 15 -4.35 -28.28 9.10
CA SER A 15 -3.49 -29.37 8.60
C SER A 15 -2.28 -28.81 7.85
N ASP A 16 -1.24 -29.64 7.70
CA ASP A 16 -0.05 -29.26 6.92
C ASP A 16 -0.41 -28.84 5.48
N GLU A 17 -1.38 -29.51 4.85
CA GLU A 17 -1.86 -29.20 3.50
C GLU A 17 -2.64 -27.87 3.44
N GLU A 18 -3.44 -27.58 4.46
CA GLU A 18 -4.16 -26.31 4.59
C GLU A 18 -3.20 -25.15 4.86
N PHE A 19 -2.18 -25.39 5.67
CA PHE A 19 -1.11 -24.43 5.93
C PHE A 19 -0.33 -24.13 4.66
N ASP A 20 0.08 -25.14 3.90
CA ASP A 20 0.81 -24.97 2.64
C ASP A 20 -0.01 -24.17 1.62
N ALA A 21 -1.30 -24.49 1.45
CA ALA A 21 -2.19 -23.73 0.58
C ALA A 21 -2.35 -22.27 1.03
N HIS A 22 -2.45 -22.02 2.34
CA HIS A 22 -2.55 -20.69 2.90
C HIS A 22 -1.27 -19.87 2.68
N VAL A 23 -0.12 -20.50 2.87
CA VAL A 23 1.20 -19.90 2.62
C VAL A 23 1.39 -19.58 1.15
N ASP A 24 1.04 -20.52 0.27
CA ASP A 24 1.10 -20.34 -1.18
C ASP A 24 0.22 -19.17 -1.64
N GLU A 25 -1.01 -19.05 -1.11
CA GLU A 25 -1.88 -17.90 -1.40
C GLU A 25 -1.26 -16.57 -0.94
N LEU A 26 -0.70 -16.55 0.27
CA LEU A 26 -0.08 -15.35 0.85
C LEU A 26 1.09 -14.85 0.01
N PHE A 27 1.90 -15.78 -0.53
CA PHE A 27 3.06 -15.45 -1.36
C PHE A 27 2.72 -15.31 -2.85
N ALA A 28 1.65 -15.94 -3.34
CA ALA A 28 1.10 -15.70 -4.67
C ALA A 28 0.55 -14.28 -4.80
N ALA A 29 0.01 -13.72 -3.70
CA ALA A 29 -0.48 -12.34 -3.64
C ALA A 29 0.63 -11.27 -3.63
N ARG A 30 1.92 -11.66 -3.62
CA ARG A 30 3.03 -10.71 -3.58
C ARG A 30 3.08 -9.94 -4.90
N GLN A 31 2.58 -8.71 -4.88
CA GLN A 31 2.49 -7.84 -6.06
C GLN A 31 3.84 -7.77 -6.79
N SER A 32 3.82 -8.11 -8.08
CA SER A 32 5.00 -8.06 -8.91
C SER A 32 5.52 -6.63 -8.98
N THR A 33 6.79 -6.44 -8.65
CA THR A 33 7.46 -5.14 -8.77
C THR A 33 8.15 -5.06 -10.12
N VAL A 34 7.99 -3.95 -10.82
CA VAL A 34 8.74 -3.63 -12.03
C VAL A 34 9.93 -2.73 -11.72
N ALA A 35 11.06 -3.01 -12.36
CA ALA A 35 12.22 -2.14 -12.28
C ALA A 35 11.97 -0.85 -13.07
N VAL A 36 12.26 0.30 -12.45
CA VAL A 36 12.14 1.61 -13.08
C VAL A 36 13.45 2.37 -12.99
N SER A 37 13.76 3.14 -14.03
CA SER A 37 14.89 4.09 -14.02
C SER A 37 14.38 5.50 -13.73
N LEU A 38 14.94 6.17 -12.72
CA LEU A 38 14.59 7.54 -12.34
C LEU A 38 15.84 8.42 -12.32
N ARG A 39 15.77 9.60 -12.95
CA ARG A 39 16.82 10.62 -12.86
C ARG A 39 16.57 11.51 -11.65
N MET A 40 17.62 11.79 -10.88
CA MET A 40 17.56 12.69 -9.73
C MET A 40 18.83 13.54 -9.62
N PRO A 41 18.75 14.77 -9.08
CA PRO A 41 19.93 15.54 -8.74
C PRO A 41 20.85 14.78 -7.77
N PRO A 42 22.19 14.83 -7.94
CA PRO A 42 23.13 14.12 -7.08
C PRO A 42 22.97 14.46 -5.59
N ASP A 43 22.77 15.74 -5.28
CA ASP A 43 22.60 16.21 -3.90
C ASP A 43 21.33 15.65 -3.25
N LEU A 44 20.25 15.56 -4.02
CA LEU A 44 19.00 14.96 -3.55
C LEU A 44 19.19 13.48 -3.28
N LEU A 45 19.82 12.74 -4.20
CA LEU A 45 20.13 11.33 -4.01
C LEU A 45 20.98 11.11 -2.75
N GLY A 46 21.99 11.95 -2.54
CA GLY A 46 22.85 11.90 -1.35
C GLY A 46 22.05 12.12 -0.06
N ARG A 47 21.15 13.11 -0.03
CA ARG A 47 20.28 13.37 1.13
C ARG A 47 19.36 12.18 1.42
N VAL A 48 18.69 11.64 0.40
CA VAL A 48 17.78 10.49 0.56
C VAL A 48 18.51 9.26 1.09
N LYS A 49 19.72 8.96 0.58
CA LYS A 49 20.53 7.84 1.08
C LYS A 49 20.91 8.01 2.55
N ARG A 50 21.25 9.24 2.99
CA ARG A 50 21.55 9.51 4.40
C ARG A 50 20.34 9.32 5.31
N GLU A 51 19.16 9.80 4.91
CA GLU A 51 17.95 9.59 5.69
C GLU A 51 17.55 8.11 5.76
N ALA A 52 17.72 7.36 4.66
CA ALA A 52 17.52 5.91 4.68
C ALA A 52 18.45 5.21 5.68
N GLY A 53 19.73 5.61 5.71
CA GLY A 53 20.71 5.12 6.68
C GLY A 53 20.33 5.44 8.13
N ARG A 54 19.88 6.67 8.40
CA ARG A 54 19.39 7.07 9.74
C ARG A 54 18.16 6.29 10.18
N ALA A 55 17.28 5.96 9.23
CA ALA A 55 16.09 5.15 9.47
C ALA A 55 16.40 3.64 9.56
N GLY A 56 17.65 3.21 9.31
CA GLY A 56 18.05 1.80 9.36
C GLY A 56 17.42 0.94 8.26
N VAL A 57 17.01 1.53 7.12
CA VAL A 57 16.35 0.82 6.03
C VAL A 57 17.10 0.93 4.72
N PRO A 58 17.02 -0.08 3.82
CA PRO A 58 17.61 0.01 2.49
C PRO A 58 17.02 1.18 1.69
N TYR A 59 17.87 1.87 0.93
CA TYR A 59 17.49 3.02 0.10
C TYR A 59 16.27 2.77 -0.79
N GLN A 60 16.18 1.61 -1.45
CA GLN A 60 15.05 1.29 -2.32
C GLN A 60 13.73 1.19 -1.55
N ARG A 61 13.74 0.56 -0.37
CA ARG A 61 12.56 0.47 0.52
C ARG A 61 12.15 1.84 1.04
N PHE A 62 13.13 2.67 1.38
CA PHE A 62 12.89 4.04 1.83
C PHE A 62 12.22 4.88 0.74
N ILE A 63 12.73 4.85 -0.49
CA ILE A 63 12.10 5.55 -1.62
C ILE A 63 10.70 5.02 -1.90
N LYS A 64 10.51 3.70 -1.89
CA LYS A 64 9.19 3.10 -2.07
C LYS A 64 8.18 3.69 -1.09
N GLY A 65 8.52 3.73 0.21
CA GLY A 65 7.63 4.30 1.24
C GLY A 65 7.34 5.79 1.04
N ILE A 66 8.33 6.58 0.60
CA ILE A 66 8.11 8.00 0.27
C ILE A 66 7.13 8.15 -0.90
N LEU A 67 7.29 7.34 -1.95
CA LEU A 67 6.42 7.38 -3.12
C LEU A 67 4.98 6.98 -2.76
N GLU A 68 4.81 5.89 -2.00
CA GLU A 68 3.50 5.43 -1.52
C GLU A 68 2.80 6.52 -0.69
N ALA A 69 3.50 7.08 0.30
CA ALA A 69 2.95 8.15 1.14
C ALA A 69 2.62 9.41 0.33
N GLY A 70 3.44 9.74 -0.67
CA GLY A 70 3.22 10.84 -1.60
C GLY A 70 1.93 10.65 -2.40
N VAL A 71 1.76 9.47 -3.01
CA VAL A 71 0.57 9.12 -3.79
C VAL A 71 -0.68 9.13 -2.92
N THR A 72 -0.67 8.45 -1.76
CA THR A 72 -1.81 8.43 -0.84
C THR A 72 -2.24 9.85 -0.43
N ARG A 73 -1.28 10.75 -0.20
CA ARG A 73 -1.58 12.15 0.14
C ARG A 73 -2.21 12.91 -1.04
N LEU A 74 -1.80 12.62 -2.27
CA LEU A 74 -2.39 13.22 -3.47
C LEU A 74 -3.82 12.70 -3.70
N GLU A 75 -4.04 11.40 -3.55
CA GLU A 75 -5.37 10.78 -3.69
C GLU A 75 -6.37 11.36 -2.69
N ARG A 76 -5.96 11.54 -1.42
CA ARG A 76 -6.79 12.18 -0.39
C ARG A 76 -7.14 13.64 -0.69
N ARG A 77 -6.33 14.32 -1.51
CA ARG A 77 -6.52 15.73 -1.87
C ARG A 77 -7.26 15.91 -3.19
N ALA A 78 -7.49 14.84 -3.95
CA ALA A 78 -8.23 14.92 -5.19
C ALA A 78 -9.66 15.43 -4.88
N PRO A 79 -10.13 16.50 -5.52
CA PRO A 79 -11.50 16.95 -5.34
C PRO A 79 -12.44 15.83 -5.79
N ALA A 80 -13.47 15.55 -4.99
CA ALA A 80 -14.50 14.57 -5.34
C ALA A 80 -14.97 14.83 -6.78
N PRO A 81 -15.19 13.77 -7.60
CA PRO A 81 -15.66 13.96 -8.96
C PRO A 81 -16.92 14.82 -8.90
N LYS A 82 -16.89 15.98 -9.56
CA LYS A 82 -18.08 16.83 -9.73
C LYS A 82 -19.12 15.92 -10.35
N ARG A 83 -20.09 15.44 -9.56
CA ARG A 83 -21.29 14.78 -10.08
C ARG A 83 -21.83 15.74 -11.11
N SER A 84 -21.64 15.41 -12.39
CA SER A 84 -22.27 16.15 -13.46
C SER A 84 -23.75 16.14 -13.10
N ARG A 85 -24.30 17.31 -12.81
CA ARG A 85 -25.75 17.50 -12.71
C ARG A 85 -26.29 17.39 -14.14
N SER A 86 -26.20 16.18 -14.69
CA SER A 86 -26.84 15.78 -15.91
C SER A 86 -28.30 15.50 -15.56
N SER A 87 -29.15 16.40 -16.08
CA SER A 87 -30.53 16.16 -16.50
C SER A 87 -31.58 15.67 -15.48
N SER A 88 -32.41 16.62 -15.01
CA SER A 88 -33.84 16.36 -14.78
C SER A 88 -34.68 17.65 -14.82
N ARG A 89 -34.65 18.39 -15.94
CA ARG A 89 -35.66 19.42 -16.28
C ARG A 89 -36.05 19.41 -17.77
N ALA A 90 -36.07 18.22 -18.37
CA ALA A 90 -36.54 18.01 -19.75
C ALA A 90 -37.79 17.11 -19.84
N ARG A 91 -38.53 16.92 -18.74
CA ARG A 91 -39.79 16.16 -18.75
C ARG A 91 -40.85 16.82 -17.87
N GLU A 92 -41.35 17.95 -18.34
CA GLU A 92 -42.72 18.42 -18.08
C GLU A 92 -43.06 19.30 -19.29
N ALA A 93 -43.20 18.74 -20.49
CA ALA A 93 -44.35 17.99 -20.97
C ALA A 93 -45.66 18.76 -20.76
N ARG A 94 -46.04 19.47 -21.83
CA ARG A 94 -47.39 19.48 -22.40
C ARG A 94 -48.54 19.75 -21.41
N ARG A 95 -48.98 21.00 -21.36
CA ARG A 95 -50.40 21.34 -21.25
C ARG A 95 -50.69 22.59 -22.08
#